data_AF-A0A3D8I869-F1
#
_entry.id   AF-A0A3D8I869-F1
#
_cell.length_a   1.000
_cell.length_b   1.000
_cell.length_c   1.000
_cell.angle_alpha   90.00
_cell.angle_beta   90.00
_cell.angle_gamma   90.00
#
_symmetry.space_group_name_H-M   'P 1'
#
loop_
_entity.id
_entity.type
_entity.pdbx_description
1 polymer ?
#
loop_
_entity_poly.entity_id
_entity_poly.type
_entity_poly.pdbx_seq_one_letter_code
_entity_poly.pdbx_strand_id
1 'polypeptide(L)'
;MLNKNIIKASLVAGCMSLAMFSFSVADDDVKVEVETEDTQSYSGSSDTNTLKGTKPREENIDVARELTITKSAPYSYYKLPQLPQYTPKPLIEEAKGIAVVNGVPLNCKLLGEAEGIDSSDGKAAPSFELIREGALNDLRNGTMDLVDARDRVILTPVKEAMTCELRTENDQFEEKDCTQWTQIPSNGKILFYRIHANVFDCGPR
;
A
#
# COMPACT_ATOMS: atom_id res chain seq x y z
N MET A 1 -70.58 -25.30 19.09
CA MET A 1 -70.58 -23.82 19.05
C MET A 1 -69.23 -23.37 18.53
N LEU A 2 -69.26 -22.58 17.45
CA LEU A 2 -68.10 -21.99 16.77
C LEU A 2 -67.33 -21.03 17.68
N ASN A 3 -66.01 -20.98 17.55
CA ASN A 3 -65.36 -19.70 17.21
C ASN A 3 -63.99 -19.91 16.53
N LYS A 4 -63.95 -19.62 15.23
CA LYS A 4 -62.76 -19.32 14.42
C LYS A 4 -62.59 -17.81 14.44
N ASN A 5 -61.34 -17.31 14.55
CA ASN A 5 -60.91 -15.93 14.23
C ASN A 5 -59.41 -15.84 14.63
N ILE A 6 -58.44 -15.32 13.85
CA ILE A 6 -58.41 -14.25 12.84
C ILE A 6 -57.24 -14.48 11.87
N ILE A 7 -57.51 -14.19 10.59
CA ILE A 7 -56.55 -13.95 9.50
C ILE A 7 -56.20 -12.45 9.48
N LYS A 8 -54.91 -12.08 9.38
CA LYS A 8 -54.40 -10.83 8.78
C LYS A 8 -53.02 -11.16 8.20
N ALA A 9 -52.78 -11.28 6.90
CA ALA A 9 -52.86 -10.31 5.80
C ALA A 9 -52.05 -9.03 6.09
N SER A 10 -50.86 -8.92 5.48
CA SER A 10 -50.12 -7.71 5.07
C SER A 10 -48.72 -8.14 4.58
N LEU A 11 -48.06 -7.59 3.57
CA LEU A 11 -48.42 -6.82 2.37
C LEU A 11 -47.11 -6.79 1.57
N VAL A 12 -47.17 -7.14 0.29
CA VAL A 12 -46.05 -7.09 -0.65
C VAL A 12 -45.81 -5.63 -1.06
N ALA A 13 -44.59 -5.13 -0.84
CA ALA A 13 -44.01 -3.98 -1.52
C ALA A 13 -42.48 -4.16 -1.45
N GLY A 14 -41.70 -4.32 -2.53
CA GLY A 14 -41.86 -3.75 -3.85
C GLY A 14 -41.22 -2.37 -3.88
N CYS A 15 -39.90 -2.29 -4.13
CA CYS A 15 -39.24 -1.17 -4.78
C CYS A 15 -37.83 -1.59 -5.23
N MET A 16 -37.69 -1.77 -6.54
CA MET A 16 -36.42 -1.72 -7.26
C MET A 16 -35.85 -0.31 -7.19
N SER A 17 -34.55 -0.18 -6.98
CA SER A 17 -33.79 1.01 -7.35
C SER A 17 -32.51 0.58 -8.08
N LEU A 18 -32.68 0.44 -9.39
CA LEU A 18 -31.61 0.53 -10.40
C LEU A 18 -31.31 2.01 -10.60
N ALA A 19 -30.15 2.48 -10.17
CA ALA A 19 -29.60 3.76 -10.60
C ALA A 19 -28.44 3.49 -11.56
N MET A 20 -28.71 3.64 -12.86
CA MET A 20 -27.69 3.76 -13.88
C MET A 20 -27.12 5.18 -13.83
N PHE A 21 -25.81 5.32 -13.69
CA PHE A 21 -25.11 6.57 -13.98
C PHE A 21 -24.48 6.46 -15.37
N SER A 22 -25.07 7.17 -16.32
CA SER A 22 -24.52 7.43 -17.65
C SER A 22 -23.57 8.62 -17.55
N PHE A 23 -22.31 8.46 -17.96
CA PHE A 23 -21.36 9.55 -18.16
C PHE A 23 -21.32 9.87 -19.66
N SER A 24 -21.75 11.09 -20.00
CA SER A 24 -21.57 11.69 -21.32
C SER A 24 -20.21 12.39 -21.37
N VAL A 25 -19.33 11.96 -22.26
CA VAL A 25 -18.12 12.68 -22.68
C VAL A 25 -18.54 13.77 -23.66
N ALA A 26 -18.15 15.01 -23.38
CA ALA A 26 -18.19 16.11 -24.34
C ALA A 26 -16.74 16.46 -24.71
N ASP A 27 -16.42 16.28 -25.99
CA ASP A 27 -15.23 16.83 -26.65
C ASP A 27 -15.45 18.34 -26.86
N ASP A 28 -14.45 19.17 -26.55
CA ASP A 28 -14.36 20.52 -27.09
C ASP A 28 -12.89 20.85 -27.42
N ASP A 29 -12.63 20.93 -28.72
CA ASP A 29 -11.44 21.49 -29.38
C ASP A 29 -11.48 23.02 -29.30
N VAL A 30 -10.42 23.68 -28.78
CA VAL A 30 -10.17 25.10 -29.07
C VAL A 30 -8.68 25.36 -29.35
N LYS A 31 -8.45 25.92 -30.54
CA LYS A 31 -7.18 26.33 -31.14
C LYS A 31 -6.91 27.83 -30.91
N VAL A 32 -5.63 28.15 -30.65
CA VAL A 32 -4.78 29.28 -31.14
C VAL A 32 -5.27 30.69 -30.73
N GLU A 33 -4.43 31.58 -30.15
CA GLU A 33 -3.56 32.51 -30.90
C GLU A 33 -2.44 33.12 -30.04
N VAL A 34 -1.32 33.38 -30.72
CA VAL A 34 -0.11 34.07 -30.27
C VAL A 34 -0.26 35.54 -30.61
N GLU A 35 -0.04 36.44 -29.65
CA GLU A 35 0.23 37.85 -29.95
C GLU A 35 1.44 38.34 -29.15
N THR A 36 2.46 38.75 -29.91
CA THR A 36 3.64 39.52 -29.51
C THR A 36 3.35 41.00 -29.76
N GLU A 37 3.56 41.88 -28.78
CA GLU A 37 3.76 43.31 -29.04
C GLU A 37 4.83 43.91 -28.12
N ASP A 38 5.67 44.72 -28.75
CA ASP A 38 6.87 45.38 -28.28
C ASP A 38 6.62 46.77 -27.66
N THR A 39 7.60 47.22 -26.87
CA THR A 39 8.03 48.61 -26.61
C THR A 39 7.16 49.56 -25.74
N GLN A 40 7.73 50.11 -24.68
CA GLN A 40 8.42 51.42 -24.70
C GLN A 40 9.03 51.83 -23.34
N SER A 41 10.25 52.36 -23.47
CA SER A 41 11.16 53.12 -22.60
C SER A 41 10.61 54.05 -21.50
N TYR A 42 11.41 54.21 -20.43
CA TYR A 42 11.67 55.51 -19.79
C TYR A 42 13.13 55.63 -19.30
N SER A 43 13.66 56.83 -19.48
CA SER A 43 15.05 57.31 -19.34
C SER A 43 15.40 57.85 -17.94
N GLY A 44 16.71 57.97 -17.62
CA GLY A 44 17.18 59.00 -16.67
C GLY A 44 18.62 58.91 -16.14
N SER A 45 19.47 59.82 -16.63
CA SER A 45 20.55 60.59 -15.95
C SER A 45 21.83 59.87 -15.43
N SER A 46 23.02 60.14 -16.01
CA SER A 46 24.00 61.24 -15.72
C SER A 46 24.86 60.94 -14.47
N ASP A 47 26.20 61.05 -14.39
CA ASP A 47 27.15 62.01 -14.99
C ASP A 47 28.64 61.61 -14.77
N THR A 48 29.49 62.03 -15.73
CA THR A 48 30.86 62.61 -15.64
C THR A 48 32.13 61.87 -15.14
N ASN A 49 33.13 61.87 -16.05
CA ASN A 49 34.58 62.18 -15.93
C ASN A 49 35.49 61.50 -14.87
N THR A 50 36.62 60.92 -15.32
CA THR A 50 37.99 61.51 -15.25
C THR A 50 39.07 60.47 -15.62
N LEU A 51 40.04 60.87 -16.46
CA LEU A 51 41.26 60.11 -16.82
C LEU A 51 42.27 60.03 -15.67
N LYS A 52 42.99 58.89 -15.54
CA LYS A 52 44.48 58.80 -15.46
C LYS A 52 44.93 57.35 -15.29
N GLY A 53 45.95 56.96 -16.05
CA GLY A 53 46.53 55.61 -16.03
C GLY A 53 47.70 55.44 -15.06
N THR A 54 47.99 54.17 -14.74
CA THR A 54 49.30 53.58 -14.45
C THR A 54 49.16 52.04 -14.44
N LYS A 55 49.99 51.35 -15.22
CA LYS A 55 50.27 49.89 -15.12
C LYS A 55 51.23 49.63 -13.93
N PRO A 56 51.64 48.38 -13.63
CA PRO A 56 50.87 47.16 -13.35
C PRO A 56 51.30 46.56 -11.98
N ARG A 57 50.52 45.66 -11.37
CA ARG A 57 51.02 44.77 -10.32
C ARG A 57 50.22 43.49 -10.30
N GLU A 58 50.86 42.42 -10.74
CA GLU A 58 50.41 41.05 -10.47
C GLU A 58 50.47 40.80 -8.96
N GLU A 59 49.38 40.29 -8.41
CA GLU A 59 49.40 39.39 -7.26
C GLU A 59 48.05 38.67 -7.20
N ASN A 60 48.06 37.45 -7.74
CA ASN A 60 47.28 36.27 -7.40
C ASN A 60 46.05 36.48 -6.50
N ILE A 61 44.84 36.26 -7.05
CA ILE A 61 43.84 35.38 -6.43
C ILE A 61 43.12 34.62 -7.56
N ASP A 62 43.68 33.46 -7.91
CA ASP A 62 43.07 32.40 -8.70
C ASP A 62 41.87 31.75 -7.97
N VAL A 63 40.80 32.51 -7.73
CA VAL A 63 39.58 31.95 -7.09
C VAL A 63 38.30 32.58 -7.66
N ALA A 64 38.30 32.92 -8.95
CA ALA A 64 37.10 33.45 -9.58
C ALA A 64 37.02 33.14 -11.07
N ARG A 65 37.22 31.88 -11.49
CA ARG A 65 36.81 31.40 -12.82
C ARG A 65 36.91 29.88 -13.05
N GLU A 66 36.66 29.07 -12.03
CA GLU A 66 36.28 27.67 -12.25
C GLU A 66 34.99 27.33 -11.49
N LEU A 67 34.01 28.22 -11.57
CA LEU A 67 32.63 27.78 -11.79
C LEU A 67 32.44 27.67 -13.30
N THR A 68 33.30 26.87 -13.96
CA THR A 68 32.86 26.18 -15.16
C THR A 68 31.72 25.31 -14.70
N ILE A 69 30.51 25.86 -14.83
CA ILE A 69 29.28 25.11 -14.96
C ILE A 69 29.62 24.04 -15.98
N THR A 70 29.97 22.84 -15.51
CA THR A 70 29.98 21.64 -16.33
C THR A 70 28.53 21.43 -16.73
N LYS A 71 28.18 22.10 -17.83
CA LYS A 71 27.31 21.67 -18.89
C LYS A 71 26.76 20.29 -18.56
N SER A 72 25.54 20.33 -18.02
CA SER A 72 24.54 19.26 -18.09
C SER A 72 25.10 17.92 -18.55
N ALA A 73 25.26 16.97 -17.64
CA ALA A 73 25.20 15.57 -18.04
C ALA A 73 23.72 15.27 -18.32
N PRO A 74 23.28 15.10 -19.59
CA PRO A 74 21.89 14.75 -19.91
C PRO A 74 21.52 13.31 -19.53
N TYR A 75 22.34 12.62 -18.71
CA TYR A 75 22.17 11.22 -18.35
C TYR A 75 22.67 10.94 -16.92
N SER A 76 22.27 11.71 -15.91
CA SER A 76 22.25 11.15 -14.56
C SER A 76 21.06 10.19 -14.50
N TYR A 77 21.29 8.94 -14.91
CA TYR A 77 20.33 7.86 -14.74
C TYR A 77 20.17 7.63 -13.23
N TYR A 78 19.24 8.35 -12.62
CA TYR A 78 18.82 8.10 -11.24
C TYR A 78 18.21 6.70 -11.20
N LYS A 79 19.03 5.70 -10.88
CA LYS A 79 18.53 4.36 -10.58
C LYS A 79 17.77 4.49 -9.27
N LEU A 80 16.44 4.56 -9.36
CA LEU A 80 15.56 4.48 -8.21
C LEU A 80 16.00 3.27 -7.36
N PRO A 81 16.16 3.42 -6.03
CA PRO A 81 16.49 2.30 -5.16
C PRO A 81 15.44 1.21 -5.36
N GLN A 82 15.87 0.03 -5.77
CA GLN A 82 14.96 -1.11 -5.85
C GLN A 82 14.68 -1.58 -4.43
N LEU A 83 13.40 -1.61 -4.05
CA LEU A 83 12.98 -2.17 -2.77
C LEU A 83 13.41 -3.65 -2.72
N PRO A 84 13.83 -4.16 -1.55
CA PRO A 84 14.09 -5.57 -1.38
C PRO A 84 12.84 -6.39 -1.72
N GLN A 85 13.04 -7.56 -2.33
CA GLN A 85 11.93 -8.44 -2.66
C GLN A 85 11.27 -8.95 -1.37
N TYR A 86 9.94 -9.03 -1.37
CA TYR A 86 9.23 -9.64 -0.26
C TYR A 86 9.53 -11.13 -0.15
N THR A 87 9.75 -11.56 1.08
CA THR A 87 9.90 -12.97 1.47
C THR A 87 8.91 -13.25 2.61
N PRO A 88 8.11 -14.32 2.52
CA PRO A 88 7.25 -14.76 3.61
C PRO A 88 8.05 -15.00 4.88
N LYS A 89 7.43 -14.78 6.03
CA LYS A 89 7.98 -15.27 7.30
C LYS A 89 8.27 -16.78 7.23
N PRO A 90 9.46 -17.21 7.67
CA PRO A 90 9.85 -18.61 7.61
C PRO A 90 9.05 -19.46 8.61
N LEU A 91 8.72 -20.69 8.21
CA LEU A 91 8.16 -21.71 9.10
C LEU A 91 9.29 -22.40 9.88
N ILE A 92 9.19 -22.44 11.21
CA ILE A 92 10.14 -23.18 12.04
C ILE A 92 9.90 -24.69 11.93
N GLU A 93 10.96 -25.49 12.04
CA GLU A 93 10.89 -26.96 11.88
C GLU A 93 9.87 -27.61 12.82
N GLU A 94 9.80 -27.11 14.06
CA GLU A 94 8.92 -27.63 15.11
C GLU A 94 7.43 -27.39 14.79
N ALA A 95 7.12 -26.28 14.12
CA ALA A 95 5.76 -25.89 13.74
C ALA A 95 5.24 -26.60 12.48
N LYS A 96 6.09 -27.35 11.76
CA LYS A 96 5.69 -28.12 10.56
C LYS A 96 4.63 -29.17 10.85
N GLY A 97 4.58 -29.67 12.09
CA GLY A 97 3.61 -30.67 12.51
C GLY A 97 2.21 -30.13 12.83
N ILE A 98 1.99 -28.81 12.72
CA ILE A 98 0.70 -28.18 13.00
C ILE A 98 -0.15 -28.14 11.73
N ALA A 99 -1.32 -28.77 11.78
CA ALA A 99 -2.25 -28.79 10.65
C ALA A 99 -3.16 -27.55 10.69
N VAL A 100 -3.48 -27.01 9.51
CA VAL A 100 -4.49 -25.95 9.35
C VAL A 100 -5.66 -26.54 8.58
N VAL A 101 -6.87 -26.45 9.11
CA VAL A 101 -8.07 -27.02 8.49
C VAL A 101 -9.20 -26.00 8.45
N ASN A 102 -10.10 -26.17 7.48
CA ASN A 102 -11.33 -25.39 7.43
C ASN A 102 -12.41 -26.08 8.25
N GLY A 103 -13.00 -25.37 9.21
CA GLY A 103 -14.06 -25.89 10.08
C GLY A 103 -13.56 -26.46 11.41
N VAL A 104 -14.51 -26.81 12.27
CA VAL A 104 -14.23 -27.29 13.64
C VAL A 104 -13.85 -28.77 13.61
N PRO A 105 -12.66 -29.15 14.10
CA PRO A 105 -12.25 -30.55 14.12
C PRO A 105 -13.06 -31.35 15.16
N LEU A 106 -13.41 -32.59 14.81
CA LEU A 106 -14.14 -33.49 15.70
C LEU A 106 -13.19 -34.12 16.74
N ASN A 107 -13.70 -34.34 17.95
CA ASN A 107 -12.95 -34.97 19.06
C ASN A 107 -11.67 -34.21 19.47
N CYS A 108 -11.64 -32.89 19.30
CA CYS A 108 -10.55 -32.04 19.77
C CYS A 108 -11.04 -31.04 20.80
N LYS A 109 -10.17 -30.66 21.72
CA LYS A 109 -10.42 -29.66 22.76
C LYS A 109 -9.93 -28.30 22.28
N LEU A 110 -10.77 -27.27 22.38
CA LEU A 110 -10.36 -25.88 22.15
C LEU A 110 -9.39 -25.46 23.27
N LEU A 111 -8.18 -25.06 22.89
CA LEU A 111 -7.17 -24.52 23.81
C LEU A 111 -7.26 -22.99 23.91
N GLY A 112 -7.61 -22.32 22.81
CA GLY A 112 -7.70 -20.86 22.77
C GLY A 112 -7.68 -20.32 21.35
N GLU A 113 -7.29 -19.06 21.23
CA GLU A 113 -7.17 -18.33 19.97
C GLU A 113 -5.71 -17.91 19.76
N ALA A 114 -5.27 -17.93 18.51
CA ALA A 114 -3.95 -17.47 18.09
C ALA A 114 -4.08 -16.53 16.89
N GLU A 115 -3.10 -15.65 16.75
CA GLU A 115 -3.01 -14.68 15.67
C GLU A 115 -1.67 -14.82 14.96
N GLY A 116 -1.69 -14.81 13.63
CA GLY A 116 -0.50 -14.71 12.80
C GLY A 116 -0.58 -13.48 11.92
N ILE A 117 0.54 -12.77 11.79
CA ILE A 117 0.64 -11.52 11.04
C ILE A 117 1.86 -11.59 10.14
N ASP A 118 1.75 -11.11 8.91
CA ASP A 118 2.93 -10.77 8.10
C ASP A 118 2.82 -9.39 7.46
N SER A 119 3.98 -8.79 7.17
CA SER A 119 4.12 -7.43 6.65
C SER A 119 5.11 -7.36 5.50
N SER A 120 4.70 -6.60 4.49
CA SER A 120 5.48 -6.21 3.31
C SER A 120 6.00 -4.78 3.38
N ASP A 121 5.98 -4.17 4.58
CA ASP A 121 6.55 -2.84 4.76
C ASP A 121 8.04 -2.79 4.35
N GLY A 122 8.43 -1.71 3.69
CA GLY A 122 9.77 -1.52 3.13
C GLY A 122 10.19 -2.51 2.04
N LYS A 123 9.28 -3.39 1.58
CA LYS A 123 9.56 -4.41 0.55
C LYS A 123 8.72 -4.17 -0.71
N ALA A 124 9.11 -4.83 -1.80
CA ALA A 124 8.31 -4.89 -3.01
C ALA A 124 6.94 -5.55 -2.73
N ALA A 125 5.91 -5.13 -3.46
CA ALA A 125 4.54 -5.59 -3.26
C ALA A 125 4.45 -7.12 -3.44
N PRO A 126 3.95 -7.88 -2.44
CA PRO A 126 3.74 -9.31 -2.55
C PRO A 126 2.45 -9.63 -3.29
N SER A 127 2.31 -10.87 -3.77
CA SER A 127 1.00 -11.41 -4.11
C SER A 127 0.21 -11.76 -2.85
N PHE A 128 -1.10 -11.89 -3.00
CA PHE A 128 -2.01 -12.28 -1.91
C PHE A 128 -1.59 -13.62 -1.27
N GLU A 129 -1.26 -14.60 -2.09
CA GLU A 129 -0.90 -15.95 -1.64
C GLU A 129 0.38 -15.93 -0.83
N LEU A 130 1.37 -15.14 -1.27
CA LEU A 130 2.69 -15.11 -0.67
C LEU A 130 2.65 -14.46 0.72
N ILE A 131 1.90 -13.36 0.89
CA ILE A 131 1.75 -12.72 2.20
C ILE A 131 0.85 -13.52 3.14
N ARG A 132 -0.17 -14.20 2.60
CA ARG A 132 -1.02 -15.12 3.36
C ARG A 132 -0.22 -16.31 3.87
N GLU A 133 0.69 -16.87 3.06
CA GLU A 133 1.59 -17.95 3.49
C GLU A 133 2.47 -17.50 4.66
N GLY A 134 3.04 -16.30 4.58
CA GLY A 134 3.85 -15.74 5.67
C GLY A 134 3.05 -15.58 6.97
N ALA A 135 1.82 -15.09 6.89
CA ALA A 135 0.93 -14.98 8.05
C ALA A 135 0.52 -16.36 8.62
N LEU A 136 0.30 -17.37 7.76
CA LEU A 136 0.06 -18.75 8.20
C LEU A 136 1.27 -19.37 8.89
N ASN A 137 2.47 -19.08 8.40
CA ASN A 137 3.71 -19.53 9.02
C ASN A 137 3.88 -18.89 10.40
N ASP A 138 3.66 -17.58 10.51
CA ASP A 138 3.67 -16.86 11.78
C ASP A 138 2.65 -17.43 12.77
N LEU A 139 1.42 -17.70 12.31
CA LEU A 139 0.37 -18.32 13.12
C LEU A 139 0.82 -19.68 13.68
N ARG A 140 1.41 -20.54 12.84
CA ARG A 140 1.93 -21.86 13.26
C ARG A 140 3.08 -21.70 14.25
N ASN A 141 4.01 -20.79 13.98
CA ASN A 141 5.15 -20.52 14.85
C ASN A 141 4.67 -20.06 16.24
N GLY A 142 3.74 -19.10 16.31
CA GLY A 142 3.20 -18.57 17.57
C GLY A 142 2.34 -19.58 18.34
N THR A 143 1.76 -20.57 17.65
CA THR A 143 0.98 -21.63 18.31
C THR A 143 1.87 -22.58 19.11
N MET A 144 3.15 -22.73 18.76
CA MET A 144 4.08 -23.63 19.45
C MET A 144 4.22 -23.32 20.95
N ASP A 145 4.07 -22.05 21.34
CA ASP A 145 4.17 -21.64 22.74
C ASP A 145 2.96 -22.10 23.58
N LEU A 146 1.86 -22.50 22.94
CA LEU A 146 0.60 -22.87 23.60
C LEU A 146 0.43 -24.38 23.76
N VAL A 147 1.29 -25.19 23.14
CA VAL A 147 1.04 -26.61 22.91
C VAL A 147 2.25 -27.48 23.22
N ASP A 148 2.00 -28.64 23.81
CA ASP A 148 3.07 -29.62 24.03
C ASP A 148 3.49 -30.26 22.71
N ALA A 149 4.80 -30.45 22.52
CA ALA A 149 5.37 -30.98 21.28
C ALA A 149 4.86 -32.38 20.88
N ARG A 150 4.21 -33.10 21.81
CA ARG A 150 3.67 -34.46 21.59
C ARG A 150 2.25 -34.48 21.06
N ASP A 151 1.54 -33.36 21.17
CA ASP A 151 0.12 -33.30 20.84
C ASP A 151 -0.09 -32.97 19.36
N ARG A 152 -1.20 -33.49 18.82
CA ARG A 152 -1.67 -33.19 17.48
C ARG A 152 -2.49 -31.91 17.56
N VAL A 153 -1.87 -30.83 17.12
CA VAL A 153 -2.47 -29.49 17.12
C VAL A 153 -3.09 -29.19 15.77
N ILE A 154 -4.32 -28.70 15.81
CA ILE A 154 -5.08 -28.26 14.64
C ILE A 154 -5.46 -26.79 14.81
N LEU A 155 -5.21 -26.01 13.77
CA LEU A 155 -5.60 -24.62 13.66
C LEU A 155 -6.79 -24.48 12.71
N THR A 156 -7.80 -23.75 13.14
CA THR A 156 -8.94 -23.39 12.28
C THR A 156 -8.99 -21.87 12.10
N PRO A 157 -8.65 -21.33 10.92
CA PRO A 157 -8.81 -19.92 10.64
C PRO A 157 -10.28 -19.49 10.80
N VAL A 158 -10.51 -18.44 11.59
CA VAL A 158 -11.83 -17.88 11.88
C VAL A 158 -12.03 -16.57 11.14
N LYS A 159 -10.97 -15.77 11.02
CA LYS A 159 -10.99 -14.47 10.36
C LYS A 159 -9.66 -14.19 9.68
N GLU A 160 -9.73 -13.82 8.41
CA GLU A 160 -8.61 -13.27 7.67
C GLU A 160 -8.89 -11.78 7.43
N ALA A 161 -7.86 -10.94 7.58
CA ALA A 161 -7.94 -9.51 7.35
C ALA A 161 -6.68 -9.05 6.61
N MET A 162 -6.87 -8.17 5.63
CA MET A 162 -5.82 -7.64 4.79
C MET A 162 -5.88 -6.11 4.78
N THR A 163 -4.74 -5.48 5.07
CA THR A 163 -4.59 -4.02 5.02
C THR A 163 -3.68 -3.67 3.85
N CYS A 164 -4.14 -2.72 3.03
CA CYS A 164 -3.40 -2.21 1.88
C CYS A 164 -3.03 -0.75 2.10
N GLU A 165 -1.88 -0.37 1.59
CA GLU A 165 -1.43 1.02 1.51
C GLU A 165 -1.73 1.54 0.10
N LEU A 166 -2.40 2.69 0.01
CA LEU A 166 -2.78 3.34 -1.24
C LEU A 166 -2.19 4.75 -1.30
N ARG A 167 -1.61 5.10 -2.44
CA ARG A 167 -1.18 6.47 -2.73
C ARG A 167 -2.36 7.30 -3.21
N THR A 168 -2.65 8.37 -2.50
CA THR A 168 -3.65 9.38 -2.86
C THR A 168 -3.09 10.40 -3.86
N GLU A 169 -3.97 11.22 -4.44
CA GLU A 169 -3.61 12.28 -5.39
C GLU A 169 -2.66 13.34 -4.80
N ASN A 170 -2.66 13.50 -3.47
CA ASN A 170 -1.78 14.41 -2.74
C ASN A 170 -0.44 13.77 -2.34
N ASP A 171 -0.07 12.63 -2.93
CA ASP A 171 1.12 11.85 -2.57
C ASP A 171 1.17 11.38 -1.11
N GLN A 172 0.02 11.32 -0.45
CA GLN A 172 -0.10 10.73 0.88
C GLN A 172 -0.46 9.26 0.79
N PHE A 173 0.04 8.47 1.74
CA PHE A 173 -0.29 7.06 1.85
C PHE A 173 -1.42 6.87 2.86
N GLU A 174 -2.48 6.19 2.43
CA GLU A 174 -3.62 5.82 3.27
C GLU A 174 -3.68 4.30 3.43
N GLU A 175 -3.85 3.83 4.66
CA GLU A 175 -4.15 2.44 4.94
C GLU A 175 -5.66 2.18 4.82
N LYS A 176 -6.03 1.15 4.07
CA LYS A 176 -7.43 0.71 3.92
C LYS A 176 -7.56 -0.80 4.07
N ASP A 177 -8.70 -1.22 4.58
CA ASP A 177 -9.10 -2.63 4.57
C ASP A 177 -9.41 -3.06 3.12
N CYS A 178 -8.63 -4.00 2.63
CA CYS A 178 -8.73 -4.55 1.29
C CYS A 178 -9.07 -6.05 1.32
N THR A 179 -9.53 -6.60 2.45
CA THR A 179 -9.82 -8.02 2.64
C THR A 179 -10.78 -8.59 1.57
N GLN A 180 -11.74 -7.79 1.12
CA GLN A 180 -12.75 -8.19 0.14
C GLN A 180 -12.38 -7.85 -1.30
N TRP A 181 -11.18 -7.33 -1.55
CA TRP A 181 -10.76 -6.89 -2.88
C TRP A 181 -10.25 -8.08 -3.69
N THR A 182 -10.71 -8.20 -4.95
CA THR A 182 -10.21 -9.21 -5.88
C THR A 182 -8.86 -8.83 -6.49
N GLN A 183 -8.58 -7.53 -6.58
CA GLN A 183 -7.34 -6.98 -7.13
C GLN A 183 -6.98 -5.69 -6.41
N ILE A 184 -5.69 -5.52 -6.12
CA ILE A 184 -5.18 -4.27 -5.56
C ILE A 184 -5.02 -3.25 -6.68
N PRO A 185 -5.55 -2.02 -6.53
CA PRO A 185 -5.34 -0.92 -7.47
C PRO A 185 -3.86 -0.70 -7.76
N SER A 186 -3.53 -0.21 -8.96
CA SER A 186 -2.14 0.02 -9.38
C SER A 186 -1.39 1.06 -8.53
N ASN A 187 -2.11 1.94 -7.83
CA ASN A 187 -1.56 2.92 -6.89
C ASN A 187 -1.44 2.38 -5.45
N GLY A 188 -1.61 1.07 -5.23
CA GLY A 188 -1.51 0.48 -3.90
C GLY A 188 -0.73 -0.83 -3.86
N LYS A 189 -0.44 -1.27 -2.64
CA LYS A 189 0.16 -2.57 -2.34
C LYS A 189 -0.46 -3.15 -1.08
N ILE A 190 -0.39 -4.47 -0.94
CA ILE A 190 -0.68 -5.11 0.34
C ILE A 190 0.41 -4.69 1.33
N LEU A 191 0.02 -4.32 2.55
CA LEU A 191 0.92 -3.89 3.63
C LEU A 191 0.97 -4.91 4.77
N PHE A 192 -0.20 -5.39 5.19
CA PHE A 192 -0.34 -6.37 6.26
C PHE A 192 -1.35 -7.46 5.91
N TYR A 193 -1.08 -8.67 6.37
CA TYR A 193 -2.02 -9.78 6.35
C TYR A 193 -2.11 -10.39 7.73
N ARG A 194 -3.33 -10.60 8.22
CA ARG A 194 -3.62 -11.07 9.58
C ARG A 194 -4.59 -12.23 9.54
N ILE A 195 -4.28 -13.30 10.26
CA ILE A 195 -5.11 -14.49 10.38
C ILE A 195 -5.35 -14.75 11.86
N HIS A 196 -6.62 -14.77 12.25
CA HIS A 196 -7.06 -15.26 13.54
C HIS A 196 -7.52 -16.70 13.40
N ALA A 197 -7.05 -17.57 14.28
CA ALA A 197 -7.43 -18.96 14.28
C ALA A 197 -7.72 -19.49 15.69
N ASN A 198 -8.60 -20.46 15.76
CA ASN A 198 -8.81 -21.26 16.97
C ASN A 198 -7.78 -22.39 17.01
N VAL A 199 -7.22 -22.62 18.19
CA VAL A 199 -6.24 -23.67 18.46
C VAL A 199 -6.93 -24.86 19.11
N PHE A 200 -6.80 -26.03 18.51
CA PHE A 200 -7.36 -27.28 19.01
C PHE A 200 -6.27 -28.30 19.33
N ASP A 201 -6.40 -28.96 20.47
CA ASP A 201 -5.64 -30.14 20.85
C ASP A 201 -6.48 -31.39 20.56
N CYS A 202 -5.95 -32.27 19.71
CA CYS A 202 -6.58 -33.50 19.28
C CYS A 202 -5.94 -34.75 19.88
N GLY A 203 -5.23 -34.61 21.00
CA GLY A 203 -4.53 -35.67 21.71
C GLY A 203 -3.17 -36.02 21.11
N PRO A 204 -2.50 -37.05 21.64
CA PRO A 204 -1.15 -37.43 21.22
C PRO A 204 -1.09 -37.85 19.76
N ARG A 205 0.05 -37.58 19.13
CA ARG A 205 0.38 -38.04 17.77
C ARG A 205 0.59 -39.55 17.68
#